data_AF-A0A963VQJ6-F1
#
_entry.id   AF-A0A963VQJ6-F1
#
_cell.length_a   1.000
_cell.length_b   1.000
_cell.length_c   1.000
_cell.angle_alpha   90.00
_cell.angle_beta   90.00
_cell.angle_gamma   90.00
#
_symmetry.space_group_name_H-M   'P 1'
#
loop_
_entity.id
_entity.type
_entity.pdbx_description
1 polymer ?
#
loop_
_entity_poly.entity_id
_entity_poly.type
_entity_poly.pdbx_seq_one_letter_code
_entity_poly.pdbx_strand_id
1 'polypeptide(L)' 'EVPFACMQGTCGRCAVDIVKGEADHRDAFFSEEEKAENKHMCLCVSRARGKELTIAV' A
#
# COMPACT_ATOMS: atom_id res chain seq x y z
N GLU A 1 9.60 11.94 1.79
CA GLU A 1 9.79 11.10 3.00
C GLU A 1 8.43 10.56 3.38
N VAL A 2 8.30 9.25 3.63
CA VAL A 2 7.01 8.63 3.95
C VAL A 2 6.92 8.43 5.46
N PRO A 3 5.93 9.01 6.15
CA PRO A 3 5.80 8.84 7.58
C PRO A 3 5.39 7.39 7.91
N PHE A 4 5.79 6.88 9.07
CA PHE A 4 5.45 5.53 9.52
C PHE A 4 5.22 5.50 11.03
N ALA A 5 4.48 4.50 11.50
CA ALA A 5 4.19 4.31 12.93
C ALA A 5 4.08 2.83 13.32
N CYS A 6 2.97 2.16 12.99
CA CYS A 6 2.69 0.80 13.53
C CYS A 6 3.53 -0.34 12.92
N MET A 7 4.00 -0.19 11.68
CA MET A 7 4.70 -1.23 10.89
C MET A 7 3.95 -2.57 10.76
N GLN A 8 2.65 -2.60 11.02
CA GLN A 8 1.81 -3.81 11.03
C GLN A 8 0.60 -3.69 10.09
N GLY A 9 0.51 -2.61 9.30
CA GLY A 9 -0.58 -2.42 8.33
C GLY A 9 -1.93 -2.02 8.91
N THR A 10 -1.96 -1.41 10.10
CA THR A 10 -3.22 -1.06 10.79
C THR A 10 -3.50 0.45 10.85
N CYS A 11 -2.47 1.30 10.78
CA CYS A 11 -2.64 2.76 10.99
C CYS A 11 -2.69 3.61 9.71
N GLY A 12 -2.39 3.06 8.54
CA GLY A 12 -2.36 3.81 7.27
C GLY A 12 -1.28 4.90 7.12
N ARG A 13 -0.47 5.17 8.15
CA ARG A 13 0.49 6.30 8.12
C ARG A 13 1.52 6.21 6.99
N CYS A 14 1.91 5.00 6.61
CA CYS A 14 2.83 4.74 5.51
C CYS A 14 2.13 4.47 4.17
N ALA A 15 0.90 4.95 4.00
CA ALA A 15 0.19 4.85 2.74
C ALA A 15 0.84 5.74 1.67
N VAL A 16 0.96 5.22 0.46
CA VAL A 16 1.46 5.93 -0.72
C VAL A 16 0.62 5.60 -1.95
N ASP A 17 0.69 6.46 -2.97
CA ASP A 17 -0.03 6.30 -4.21
C ASP A 17 0.69 5.31 -5.14
N ILE A 18 -0.09 4.42 -5.77
CA ILE A 18 0.37 3.50 -6.80
C ILE A 18 0.27 4.20 -8.16
N VAL A 19 1.39 4.29 -8.88
CA VAL A 19 1.48 4.90 -10.21
C VAL A 19 1.37 3.84 -11.31
N LYS A 20 1.96 2.66 -11.11
CA LYS A 20 1.96 1.56 -12.09
C LYS A 20 2.17 0.22 -11.40
N GLY A 21 1.40 -0.79 -11.81
CA GLY A 21 1.44 -2.14 -11.25
C GLY A 21 0.32 -2.37 -10.23
N GLU A 22 0.28 -3.56 -9.65
CA GLU A 22 -0.75 -3.97 -8.69
C GLU A 22 -0.11 -4.30 -7.33
N ALA A 23 -0.74 -3.85 -6.25
CA ALA A 23 -0.33 -4.17 -4.90
C ALA A 23 -0.92 -5.51 -4.44
N ASP A 24 -0.07 -6.33 -3.83
CA ASP A 24 -0.46 -7.42 -2.94
C ASP A 24 -0.74 -6.82 -1.56
N HIS A 25 -2.01 -6.48 -1.32
CA HIS A 25 -2.46 -5.86 -0.09
C HIS A 25 -2.42 -6.84 1.08
N ARG A 26 -1.63 -6.50 2.11
CA ARG A 26 -1.54 -7.26 3.36
C ARG A 26 -1.90 -6.43 4.59
N ASP A 27 -2.37 -5.21 4.35
CA ASP A 27 -2.84 -4.31 5.38
C ASP A 27 -4.29 -4.61 5.77
N ALA A 28 -4.62 -4.22 7.01
CA ALA A 28 -5.97 -4.24 7.56
C ALA A 28 -6.54 -2.82 7.66
N PHE A 29 -5.90 -1.84 7.00
CA PHE A 29 -6.29 -0.43 7.04
C PHE A 29 -7.30 -0.11 5.94
N PHE A 30 -7.02 -0.51 4.70
CA PHE A 30 -7.93 -0.29 3.58
C PHE A 30 -9.06 -1.32 3.57
N SER A 31 -10.26 -0.89 3.15
CA SER A 31 -11.38 -1.79 2.87
C SER A 31 -11.10 -2.65 1.62
N GLU A 32 -11.87 -3.71 1.42
CA GLU A 32 -11.72 -4.56 0.23
C GLU A 32 -12.02 -3.78 -1.07
N GLU A 33 -12.94 -2.82 -1.03
CA GLU A 33 -13.24 -1.93 -2.14
C GLU A 33 -12.04 -1.00 -2.44
N GLU A 34 -11.46 -0.38 -1.41
CA GLU A 34 -10.29 0.50 -1.56
C GLU A 34 -9.06 -0.26 -2.08
N LYS A 35 -8.86 -1.51 -1.63
CA LYS A 35 -7.81 -2.41 -2.16
C LYS A 35 -8.08 -2.75 -3.62
N ALA A 36 -9.33 -3.00 -4.00
CA ALA A 36 -9.69 -3.31 -5.39
C ALA A 36 -9.49 -2.12 -6.34
N GLU A 37 -9.60 -0.88 -5.84
CA GLU A 37 -9.26 0.31 -6.64
C GLU A 37 -7.75 0.41 -6.97
N ASN A 38 -6.89 -0.24 -6.18
CA ASN A 38 -5.44 -0.30 -6.38
C ASN A 38 -4.80 1.08 -6.59
N LYS A 39 -5.28 2.09 -5.86
CA LYS A 39 -4.77 3.47 -5.90
C LYS A 39 -3.70 3.74 -4.86
N HIS A 40 -3.77 3.08 -3.71
CA HIS A 40 -2.87 3.32 -2.58
C HIS A 40 -2.42 1.99 -1.97
N MET A 41 -1.30 1.99 -1.25
CA MET A 41 -0.87 0.83 -0.47
C MET A 41 -0.14 1.22 0.80
N CYS A 42 -0.22 0.39 1.83
CA CYS A 42 0.63 0.52 3.02
C CYS A 42 2.01 -0.12 2.80
N LEU A 43 3.07 0.69 2.68
CA LEU A 43 4.43 0.21 2.39
C LEU A 43 5.01 -0.79 3.41
N CYS A 44 4.62 -0.67 4.68
CA CYS A 44 5.21 -1.50 5.74
C CYS A 44 4.91 -3.00 5.57
N VAL A 45 3.76 -3.38 4.99
CA VAL A 45 3.33 -4.78 4.89
C VAL A 45 2.95 -5.21 3.47
N SER A 46 2.45 -4.31 2.62
CA SER A 46 2.01 -4.64 1.27
C SER A 46 3.20 -4.79 0.32
N ARG A 47 3.02 -5.53 -0.78
CA ARG A 47 4.08 -5.85 -1.76
C ARG A 47 3.57 -5.66 -3.19
N ALA A 48 4.43 -5.89 -4.18
CA ALA A 48 3.99 -5.94 -5.58
C ALA A 48 3.36 -7.31 -5.89
N ARG A 49 2.19 -7.33 -6.51
CA ARG A 49 1.60 -8.52 -7.12
C ARG A 49 2.23 -8.73 -8.50
N GLY A 50 3.54 -8.94 -8.54
CA GLY A 50 4.30 -9.06 -9.79
C GLY A 50 5.79 -8.76 -9.65
N LYS A 51 6.41 -8.41 -10.77
CA LYS A 51 7.86 -8.12 -10.84
C LYS A 51 8.23 -6.70 -10.41
N GLU A 52 7.37 -5.73 -10.72
CA GLU A 52 7.62 -4.32 -10.47
C GLU A 52 6.34 -3.61 -10.00
N LEU A 53 6.52 -2.56 -9.21
CA LEU A 53 5.48 -1.64 -8.76
C LEU A 53 6.11 -0.24 -8.64
N THR A 54 5.50 0.75 -9.26
CA THR A 54 5.92 2.16 -9.19
C THR A 54 4.96 2.92 -8.27
N ILE A 55 5.53 3.69 -7.35
CA ILE A 55 4.80 4.51 -6.37
C ILE A 55 5.23 5.96 -6.46
N ALA A 56 4.38 6.87 -5.98
CA ALA A 56 4.76 8.26 -5.72
C ALA A 56 5.26 8.40 -4.27
N VAL A 57 6.34 9.17 -4.05
CA VAL A 57 7.05 9.31 -2.76
C VAL A 57 7.23 10.78 -2.39
#